data_AF-A0A399F872-F1
#
_entry.id   AF-A0A399F872-F1
#
_cell.length_a   1.000
_cell.length_b   1.000
_cell.length_c   1.000
_cell.angle_alpha   90.00
_cell.angle_beta   90.00
_cell.angle_gamma   90.00
#
_symmetry.space_group_name_H-M   'P 1'
#
loop_
_entity.id
_entity.type
_entity.pdbx_description
1 polymer ?
#
loop_
_entity_poly.entity_id
_entity_poly.type
_entity_poly.pdbx_seq_one_letter_code
_entity_poly.pdbx_strand_id
1 'polypeptide(L)'
;MGLLTDYLAALLKQAQYRPGEGGYLEGTLPEIGGLLVRGRSFEECRERLQNELELWLAKSLLAHQPLPELGGAGAALQQLALETTPSTNPTEQVILKTVRTILEELRAQRRGGRPEDRPPSQPQAQPPRQEPKRPSTRVSDYVSEVGLGLQVSRNGGNEVEEKILERVSSFLGERFAALEGLYEKLKVAATKGGGEFQYSLASASQNDIGIVTQFCTVLKETGFLKSYTYSSKQRRIYGRLTAEGRMNNFLTGGWLERYAKSVVQLALRRRNLPHDLLANPVLIYPNGDRFEVDLLARTPSKFLMLECKTGNYDVALERHQRIAQDLRIPAKQLIYVLLGIPEQVLDELKNQWGFTFANEKTLEVELEKLLT
;
A
#
# COMPACT_ATOMS: atom_id res chain seq x y z
N MET A 1 -24.95 20.50 29.93
CA MET A 1 -23.83 20.13 29.04
C MET A 1 -24.37 20.07 27.62
N GLY A 2 -23.52 20.18 26.61
CA GLY A 2 -23.97 20.25 25.21
C GLY A 2 -24.38 18.87 24.69
N LEU A 3 -25.38 18.83 23.80
CA LEU A 3 -25.93 17.60 23.20
C LEU A 3 -24.83 16.68 22.60
N LEU A 4 -23.84 17.27 21.94
CA LEU A 4 -22.64 16.58 21.41
C LEU A 4 -21.77 15.97 22.51
N THR A 5 -21.49 16.73 23.57
CA THR A 5 -20.65 16.29 24.69
C THR A 5 -21.33 15.15 25.46
N ASP A 6 -22.64 15.24 25.66
CA ASP A 6 -23.42 14.21 26.36
C ASP A 6 -23.50 12.92 25.54
N TYR A 7 -23.64 13.02 24.23
CA TYR A 7 -23.63 11.87 23.32
C TYR A 7 -22.26 11.17 23.26
N LEU A 8 -21.16 11.94 23.13
CA LEU A 8 -19.79 11.39 23.17
C LEU A 8 -19.49 10.72 24.51
N ALA A 9 -19.90 11.35 25.63
CA ALA A 9 -19.73 10.77 26.96
C ALA A 9 -20.54 9.48 27.14
N ALA A 10 -21.74 9.38 26.57
CA ALA A 10 -22.55 8.17 26.60
C ALA A 10 -21.91 7.02 25.82
N LEU A 11 -21.37 7.32 24.63
CA LEU A 11 -20.63 6.36 23.81
C LEU A 11 -19.36 5.87 24.53
N LEU A 12 -18.55 6.78 25.07
CA LEU A 12 -17.32 6.41 25.78
C LEU A 12 -17.58 5.55 27.03
N LYS A 13 -18.76 5.63 27.65
CA LYS A 13 -19.13 4.73 28.75
C LYS A 13 -19.34 3.28 28.32
N GLN A 14 -19.61 3.04 27.04
CA GLN A 14 -19.77 1.70 26.47
C GLN A 14 -18.47 1.13 25.90
N ALA A 15 -17.36 1.87 26.02
CA ALA A 15 -16.05 1.43 25.56
C ALA A 15 -15.61 0.14 26.26
N GLN A 16 -15.18 -0.84 25.47
CA GLN A 16 -14.59 -2.07 25.97
C GLN A 16 -13.08 -2.03 25.79
N TYR A 17 -12.36 -2.37 26.85
CA TYR A 17 -10.90 -2.42 26.86
C TYR A 17 -10.42 -3.86 27.07
N ARG A 18 -9.49 -4.32 26.23
CA ARG A 18 -8.94 -5.68 26.29
C ARG A 18 -7.41 -5.65 26.17
N PRO A 19 -6.69 -6.59 26.80
CA PRO A 19 -5.25 -6.75 26.55
C PRO A 19 -5.01 -7.19 25.09
N GLY A 20 -4.09 -6.51 24.42
CA GLY A 20 -3.62 -6.82 23.07
C GLY A 20 -2.18 -7.34 23.05
N GLU A 21 -1.71 -7.77 21.88
CA GLU A 21 -0.34 -8.26 21.71
C GLU A 21 0.71 -7.15 21.96
N GLY A 22 1.88 -7.55 22.49
CA GLY A 22 3.00 -6.62 22.70
C GLY A 22 2.85 -5.66 23.88
N GLY A 23 1.96 -5.96 24.83
CA GLY A 23 1.77 -5.14 26.05
C GLY A 23 0.88 -3.91 25.85
N TYR A 24 0.12 -3.86 24.76
CA TYR A 24 -0.85 -2.81 24.49
C TYR A 24 -2.24 -3.15 25.05
N LEU A 25 -3.04 -2.13 25.32
CA LEU A 25 -4.47 -2.21 25.59
C LEU A 25 -5.23 -1.77 24.34
N GLU A 26 -6.22 -2.56 23.94
CA GLU A 26 -7.13 -2.28 22.84
C GLU A 26 -8.44 -1.72 23.38
N GLY A 27 -8.87 -0.57 22.88
CA GLY A 27 -10.14 0.07 23.19
C GLY A 27 -11.07 0.00 21.98
N THR A 28 -12.31 -0.41 22.19
CA THR A 28 -13.31 -0.58 21.11
C THR A 28 -14.69 -0.09 21.55
N LEU A 29 -15.52 0.28 20.58
CA LEU A 29 -16.94 0.57 20.79
C LEU A 29 -17.80 -0.41 19.99
N PRO A 30 -18.47 -1.37 20.64
CA PRO A 30 -19.24 -2.42 19.94
C PRO A 30 -20.34 -1.87 19.03
N GLU A 31 -20.99 -0.76 19.44
CA GLU A 31 -22.05 -0.09 18.68
C GLU A 31 -21.51 0.64 17.43
N ILE A 32 -20.21 0.90 17.36
CA ILE A 32 -19.55 1.56 16.23
C ILE A 32 -18.56 0.58 15.61
N GLY A 33 -19.07 -0.20 14.65
CA GLY A 33 -18.28 -1.19 13.92
C GLY A 33 -17.00 -0.59 13.32
N GLY A 34 -15.85 -1.20 13.63
CA GLY A 34 -14.55 -0.84 13.06
C GLY A 34 -13.74 0.20 13.83
N LEU A 35 -14.26 0.76 14.92
CA LEU A 35 -13.52 1.72 15.75
C LEU A 35 -12.73 0.98 16.84
N LEU A 36 -11.45 0.72 16.56
CA LEU A 36 -10.48 0.10 17.47
C LEU A 36 -9.26 1.01 17.61
N VAL A 37 -8.89 1.30 18.85
CA VAL A 37 -7.69 2.06 19.19
C VAL A 37 -6.77 1.22 20.07
N ARG A 38 -5.47 1.50 20.03
CA ARG A 38 -4.46 0.87 20.88
C ARG A 38 -3.75 1.94 21.71
N GLY A 39 -3.47 1.64 22.97
CA GLY A 39 -2.70 2.48 23.89
C GLY A 39 -1.84 1.63 24.82
N ARG A 40 -0.75 2.17 25.37
CA ARG A 40 0.09 1.46 26.35
C ARG A 40 -0.49 1.54 27.77
N SER A 41 -1.47 2.42 27.97
CA SER A 41 -2.23 2.56 29.22
C SER A 41 -3.72 2.73 28.92
N PHE A 42 -4.55 2.54 29.95
CA PHE A 42 -5.99 2.78 29.84
C PHE A 42 -6.30 4.23 29.47
N GLU A 43 -5.57 5.19 30.06
CA GLU A 43 -5.76 6.61 29.81
C GLU A 43 -5.41 6.99 28.36
N GLU A 44 -4.28 6.50 27.85
CA GLU A 44 -3.89 6.72 26.45
C GLU A 44 -4.91 6.11 25.48
N CYS A 45 -5.43 4.93 25.82
CA CYS A 45 -6.43 4.26 25.01
C CYS A 45 -7.77 5.03 25.03
N ARG A 46 -8.16 5.59 26.18
CA ARG A 46 -9.36 6.40 26.34
C ARG A 46 -9.27 7.74 25.59
N GLU A 47 -8.15 8.45 25.69
CA GLU A 47 -7.93 9.70 24.94
C GLU A 47 -7.97 9.47 23.42
N ARG A 48 -7.33 8.39 22.95
CA ARG A 48 -7.36 8.01 21.52
C ARG A 48 -8.77 7.65 21.08
N LEU A 49 -9.50 6.88 21.89
CA LEU A 49 -10.87 6.50 21.58
C LEU A 49 -11.78 7.74 21.48
N GLN A 50 -11.59 8.72 22.38
CA GLN A 50 -12.34 9.97 22.34
C GLN A 50 -12.06 10.76 21.05
N ASN A 51 -10.80 10.91 20.66
CA ASN A 51 -10.43 11.64 19.44
C ASN A 51 -10.99 10.99 18.16
N GLU A 52 -10.90 9.66 18.07
CA GLU A 52 -11.46 8.90 16.93
C GLU A 52 -12.99 8.97 16.90
N LEU A 53 -13.63 8.96 18.07
CA LEU A 53 -15.07 9.08 18.20
C LEU A 53 -15.59 10.46 17.76
N GLU A 54 -14.89 11.53 18.13
CA GLU A 54 -15.20 12.90 17.67
C GLU A 54 -15.10 13.00 16.15
N LEU A 55 -14.07 12.41 15.56
CA LEU A 55 -13.87 12.38 14.11
C LEU A 55 -14.92 11.54 13.39
N TRP A 56 -15.25 10.37 13.93
CA TRP A 56 -16.31 9.50 13.41
C TRP A 56 -17.67 10.20 13.44
N LEU A 57 -18.00 10.88 14.54
CA LEU A 57 -19.26 11.60 14.69
C LEU A 57 -19.36 12.74 13.67
N ALA A 58 -18.29 13.51 13.48
CA ALA A 58 -18.24 14.57 12.47
C ALA A 58 -18.44 14.01 11.05
N LYS A 59 -17.80 12.89 10.70
CA LYS A 59 -17.98 12.22 9.41
C LYS A 59 -19.41 11.70 9.21
N SER A 60 -19.98 11.07 10.24
CA SER A 60 -21.32 10.48 10.18
C SER A 60 -22.40 11.55 10.02
N LEU A 61 -22.29 12.68 10.73
CA LEU A 61 -23.18 13.83 10.60
C LEU A 61 -23.07 14.47 9.20
N LEU A 62 -21.85 14.66 8.68
CA LEU A 62 -21.62 15.23 7.33
C LEU A 62 -22.14 14.32 6.22
N ALA A 63 -22.10 13.00 6.41
CA ALA A 63 -22.59 12.01 5.45
C ALA A 63 -24.07 11.65 5.64
N HIS A 64 -24.76 12.29 6.58
CA HIS A 64 -26.14 11.97 6.99
C HIS A 64 -26.35 10.47 7.29
N GLN A 65 -25.32 9.79 7.79
CA GLN A 65 -25.44 8.39 8.20
C GLN A 65 -26.26 8.28 9.50
N PRO A 66 -27.00 7.18 9.70
CA PRO A 66 -27.78 6.98 10.91
C PRO A 66 -26.85 6.83 12.13
N LEU A 67 -27.09 7.62 13.16
CA LEU A 67 -26.40 7.51 14.44
C LEU A 67 -27.06 6.47 15.36
N PRO A 68 -26.30 5.70 16.15
CA PRO A 68 -26.83 4.85 17.21
C PRO A 68 -27.68 5.63 18.21
N GLU A 69 -28.85 5.09 18.57
CA GLU A 69 -29.71 5.71 19.58
C GLU A 69 -29.17 5.48 20.99
N LEU A 70 -28.63 6.55 21.58
CA LEU A 70 -28.06 6.52 22.93
C LEU A 70 -28.66 7.65 23.76
N GLY A 71 -29.42 7.27 24.79
CA GLY A 71 -30.00 8.20 25.76
C GLY A 71 -30.96 9.24 25.18
N GLY A 72 -31.53 9.01 23.99
CA GLY A 72 -32.43 9.93 23.28
C GLY A 72 -31.75 11.12 22.58
N ALA A 73 -30.41 11.17 22.58
CA ALA A 73 -29.65 12.24 21.94
C ALA A 73 -29.29 11.95 20.46
N GLY A 74 -29.34 10.67 20.04
CA GLY A 74 -29.05 10.25 18.66
C GLY A 74 -30.01 10.87 17.65
N ALA A 75 -31.31 10.71 17.88
CA ALA A 75 -32.37 11.31 17.05
C ALA A 75 -32.27 12.84 16.99
N ALA A 76 -32.00 13.49 18.12
CA ALA A 76 -31.88 14.95 18.18
C ALA A 76 -30.65 15.46 17.39
N LEU A 77 -29.52 14.76 17.45
CA LEU A 77 -28.33 15.09 16.65
C LEU A 77 -28.54 14.82 15.17
N GLN A 78 -29.22 13.73 14.83
CA GLN A 78 -29.57 13.39 13.45
C GLN A 78 -30.52 14.44 12.86
N GLN A 79 -31.56 14.82 13.61
CA GLN A 79 -32.52 15.84 13.21
C GLN A 79 -31.83 17.19 13.04
N LEU A 80 -30.97 17.58 13.99
CA LEU A 80 -30.16 18.80 13.87
C LEU A 80 -29.29 18.77 12.61
N ALA A 81 -28.62 17.67 12.32
CA ALA A 81 -27.81 17.53 11.09
C ALA A 81 -28.64 17.55 9.80
N LEU A 82 -29.88 17.05 9.81
CA LEU A 82 -30.80 17.08 8.67
C LEU A 82 -31.42 18.48 8.46
N GLU A 83 -31.69 19.21 9.54
CA GLU A 83 -32.14 20.61 9.53
C GLU A 83 -31.02 21.58 9.11
N THR A 84 -29.76 21.18 9.32
CA THR A 84 -28.58 21.93 8.90
C THR A 84 -28.19 21.55 7.46
N THR A 85 -29.01 21.94 6.48
CA THR A 85 -28.71 21.70 5.06
C THR A 85 -27.39 22.37 4.64
N PRO A 86 -26.42 21.65 4.03
CA PRO A 86 -25.17 22.26 3.54
C PRO A 86 -25.32 23.18 2.31
N SER A 87 -26.53 23.39 1.80
CA SER A 87 -26.72 23.80 0.41
C SER A 87 -27.30 25.20 0.17
N THR A 88 -27.48 26.08 1.16
CA THR A 88 -28.16 27.37 0.86
C THR A 88 -27.65 28.63 1.55
N ASN A 89 -26.71 28.60 2.50
CA ASN A 89 -26.23 29.83 3.15
C ASN A 89 -24.74 30.12 2.90
N PRO A 90 -24.40 31.12 2.06
CA PRO A 90 -23.01 31.53 1.80
C PRO A 90 -22.27 31.94 3.08
N THR A 91 -22.98 32.50 4.05
CA THR A 91 -22.41 32.94 5.34
C THR A 91 -21.95 31.73 6.17
N GLU A 92 -22.65 30.61 6.10
CA GLU A 92 -22.28 29.38 6.83
C GLU A 92 -21.11 28.64 6.16
N GLN A 93 -20.97 28.68 4.84
CA GLN A 93 -19.76 28.19 4.17
C GLN A 93 -18.53 29.02 4.56
N VAL A 94 -18.70 30.34 4.71
CA VAL A 94 -17.66 31.22 5.22
C VAL A 94 -17.37 30.89 6.69
N ILE A 95 -18.39 30.69 7.53
CA ILE A 95 -18.19 30.30 8.93
C ILE A 95 -17.48 28.94 9.04
N LEU A 96 -17.86 27.92 8.27
CA LEU A 96 -17.21 26.61 8.27
C LEU A 96 -15.76 26.69 7.75
N LYS A 97 -15.51 27.52 6.74
CA LYS A 97 -14.17 27.80 6.25
C LYS A 97 -13.33 28.53 7.31
N THR A 98 -13.90 29.52 7.99
CA THR A 98 -13.26 30.27 9.07
C THR A 98 -13.01 29.41 10.30
N VAL A 99 -13.95 28.54 10.70
CA VAL A 99 -13.77 27.59 11.79
C VAL A 99 -12.68 26.58 11.46
N ARG A 100 -12.61 26.10 10.21
CA ARG A 100 -11.53 25.25 9.73
C ARG A 100 -10.17 25.95 9.78
N THR A 101 -10.11 27.22 9.37
CA THR A 101 -8.89 28.04 9.45
C THR A 101 -8.48 28.31 10.89
N ILE A 102 -9.41 28.62 11.79
CA ILE A 102 -9.16 28.81 13.23
C ILE A 102 -8.65 27.51 13.86
N LEU A 103 -9.22 26.36 13.49
CA LEU A 103 -8.74 25.05 13.96
C LEU A 103 -7.34 24.72 13.44
N GLU A 104 -6.99 25.14 12.22
CA GLU A 104 -5.64 25.02 11.65
C GLU A 104 -4.64 25.97 12.33
N GLU A 105 -5.05 27.21 12.64
CA GLU A 105 -4.24 28.19 13.39
C GLU A 105 -4.02 27.78 14.85
N LEU A 106 -5.05 27.26 15.53
CA LEU A 106 -4.93 26.72 16.90
C LEU A 106 -4.00 25.49 16.93
N ARG A 107 -3.97 24.68 15.87
CA ARG A 107 -3.01 23.58 15.70
C ARG A 107 -1.59 24.08 15.44
N ALA A 108 -1.43 25.20 14.73
CA ALA A 108 -0.14 25.84 14.50
C ALA A 108 0.40 26.50 15.79
N GLN A 109 -0.45 27.16 16.59
CA GLN A 109 -0.09 27.78 17.87
C GLN A 109 0.33 26.75 18.94
N ARG A 110 -0.22 25.53 18.89
CA ARG A 110 0.26 24.42 19.73
C ARG A 110 1.65 23.88 19.33
N ARG A 111 2.23 24.34 18.21
CA ARG A 111 3.53 23.88 17.69
C ARG A 111 4.67 24.94 17.73
N GLY A 112 4.50 26.11 18.35
CA GLY A 112 5.60 27.09 18.44
C GLY A 112 5.45 28.16 19.51
N GLY A 113 6.47 28.30 20.37
CA GLY A 113 6.62 29.37 21.36
C GLY A 113 6.93 30.76 20.77
N ARG A 114 6.90 31.77 21.65
CA ARG A 114 6.82 33.23 21.43
C ARG A 114 7.65 33.86 20.29
N PRO A 115 7.13 34.94 19.68
CA PRO A 115 7.87 35.82 18.78
C PRO A 115 8.41 37.05 19.53
N GLU A 116 9.65 37.48 19.27
CA GLU A 116 10.04 38.88 19.43
C GLU A 116 11.26 39.21 18.54
N ASP A 117 11.28 40.47 18.10
CA ASP A 117 12.27 41.19 17.28
C ASP A 117 12.24 41.06 15.74
N ARG A 118 11.48 41.97 15.10
CA ARG A 118 11.85 42.54 13.79
C ARG A 118 11.60 44.07 13.72
N PRO A 119 12.56 44.86 13.21
CA PRO A 119 12.42 46.30 12.97
C PRO A 119 11.73 46.62 11.61
N PRO A 120 11.34 47.88 11.36
CA PRO A 120 10.24 48.23 10.46
C PRO A 120 10.55 48.23 8.95
N SER A 121 9.49 48.02 8.20
CA SER A 121 9.37 47.73 6.77
C SER A 121 9.74 48.88 5.84
N GLN A 122 10.45 48.56 4.74
CA GLN A 122 10.47 49.36 3.51
C GLN A 122 9.44 48.81 2.48
N PRO A 123 8.94 49.62 1.53
CA PRO A 123 7.83 49.25 0.66
C PRO A 123 8.22 48.13 -0.32
N GLN A 124 7.55 46.98 -0.26
CA GLN A 124 7.77 45.87 -1.18
C GLN A 124 7.06 46.09 -2.52
N ALA A 125 7.82 45.96 -3.60
CA ALA A 125 7.29 45.74 -4.93
C ALA A 125 6.40 44.48 -4.95
N GLN A 126 5.30 44.52 -5.71
CA GLN A 126 4.35 43.42 -5.81
C GLN A 126 5.06 42.11 -6.18
N PRO A 127 4.85 41.00 -5.44
CA PRO A 127 5.42 39.72 -5.82
C PRO A 127 4.80 39.25 -7.14
N PRO A 128 5.59 38.61 -8.03
CA PRO A 128 5.08 38.09 -9.29
C PRO A 128 3.96 37.08 -9.01
N ARG A 129 2.90 37.13 -9.83
CA ARG A 129 1.79 36.17 -9.80
C ARG A 129 2.35 34.74 -9.73
N GLN A 130 2.14 34.07 -8.60
CA GLN A 130 2.48 32.65 -8.47
C GLN A 130 1.50 31.87 -9.35
N GLU A 131 2.02 31.30 -10.44
CA GLU A 131 1.30 30.26 -11.17
C GLU A 131 0.96 29.13 -10.19
N PRO A 132 -0.22 28.49 -10.32
CA PRO A 132 -0.58 27.35 -9.47
C PRO A 132 0.52 26.28 -9.59
N LYS A 133 1.20 25.98 -8.48
CA LYS A 133 2.25 24.95 -8.44
C LYS A 133 1.65 23.64 -8.94
N ARG A 134 2.23 23.08 -10.02
CA ARG A 134 1.87 21.74 -10.48
C ARG A 134 2.04 20.76 -9.31
N PRO A 135 1.11 19.81 -9.10
CA PRO A 135 1.25 18.80 -8.05
C PRO A 135 2.59 18.06 -8.20
N SER A 136 3.33 17.92 -7.11
CA SER A 136 4.59 17.15 -7.13
C SER A 136 4.30 15.69 -7.51
N THR A 137 5.10 15.15 -8.42
CA THR A 137 5.07 13.71 -8.74
C THR A 137 5.85 12.90 -7.71
N ARG A 138 6.60 13.53 -6.80
CA ARG A 138 7.40 12.82 -5.79
C ARG A 138 6.50 12.11 -4.79
N VAL A 139 6.76 10.83 -4.59
CA VAL A 139 6.04 10.03 -3.59
C VAL A 139 6.34 10.56 -2.18
N SER A 140 7.58 10.95 -1.90
CA SER A 140 8.00 11.50 -0.60
C SER A 140 7.19 12.72 -0.18
N ASP A 141 6.97 13.64 -1.12
CA ASP A 141 6.29 14.90 -0.84
C ASP A 141 4.83 14.61 -0.48
N TYR A 142 4.17 13.76 -1.27
CA TYR A 142 2.78 13.42 -1.03
C TYR A 142 2.56 12.59 0.24
N VAL A 143 3.44 11.62 0.53
CA VAL A 143 3.35 10.82 1.76
C VAL A 143 3.45 11.73 2.99
N SER A 144 4.35 12.74 2.94
CA SER A 144 4.45 13.77 3.97
C SER A 144 3.19 14.65 4.05
N GLU A 145 2.61 15.05 2.92
CA GLU A 145 1.37 15.84 2.85
C GLU A 145 0.17 15.14 3.51
N VAL A 146 0.08 13.81 3.42
CA VAL A 146 -0.96 13.03 4.10
C VAL A 146 -0.63 12.70 5.56
N GLY A 147 0.51 13.19 6.07
CA GLY A 147 0.91 13.07 7.48
C GLY A 147 1.65 11.77 7.83
N LEU A 148 2.18 11.05 6.83
CA LEU A 148 2.95 9.83 7.01
C LEU A 148 4.44 10.09 6.79
N GLY A 149 5.29 9.28 7.41
CA GLY A 149 6.72 9.19 7.10
C GLY A 149 6.99 8.19 5.99
N LEU A 150 8.10 8.38 5.28
CA LEU A 150 8.55 7.48 4.23
C LEU A 150 10.03 7.13 4.42
N GLN A 151 10.32 5.85 4.55
CA GLN A 151 11.68 5.32 4.43
C GLN A 151 11.82 4.61 3.09
N VAL A 152 12.65 5.18 2.21
CA VAL A 152 12.99 4.55 0.93
C VAL A 152 13.95 3.39 1.19
N SER A 153 13.64 2.21 0.64
CA SER A 153 14.58 1.09 0.67
C SER A 153 15.82 1.44 -0.14
N ARG A 154 16.99 1.38 0.50
CA ARG A 154 18.26 1.33 -0.23
C ARG A 154 18.53 -0.15 -0.44
N ASN A 155 18.19 -0.68 -1.62
CA ASN A 155 18.60 -2.04 -1.99
C ASN A 155 20.12 -2.12 -1.77
N GLY A 156 20.56 -2.91 -0.79
CA GLY A 156 21.97 -3.02 -0.40
C GLY A 156 22.85 -3.74 -1.42
N GLY A 157 22.36 -3.95 -2.65
CA GLY A 157 23.08 -4.56 -3.76
C GLY A 157 23.78 -3.50 -4.61
N ASN A 158 24.90 -3.87 -5.22
CA ASN A 158 25.54 -3.04 -6.25
C ASN A 158 24.64 -3.00 -7.51
N GLU A 159 24.68 -1.92 -8.29
CA GLU A 159 23.88 -1.71 -9.51
C GLU A 159 23.97 -2.89 -10.51
N VAL A 160 25.13 -3.54 -10.58
CA VAL A 160 25.35 -4.75 -11.40
C VAL A 160 24.49 -5.91 -10.93
N GLU A 161 24.41 -6.14 -9.62
CA GLU A 161 23.60 -7.21 -9.04
C GLU A 161 22.12 -6.97 -9.30
N GLU A 162 21.63 -5.74 -9.11
CA GLU A 162 20.22 -5.42 -9.38
C GLU A 162 19.86 -5.66 -10.85
N LYS A 163 20.73 -5.28 -11.80
CA LYS A 163 20.52 -5.58 -13.23
C LYS A 163 20.44 -7.08 -13.52
N ILE A 164 21.23 -7.89 -12.81
CA ILE A 164 21.16 -9.35 -12.91
C ILE A 164 19.80 -9.85 -12.39
N LEU A 165 19.36 -9.38 -11.22
CA LEU A 165 18.07 -9.76 -10.65
C LEU A 165 16.90 -9.33 -11.54
N GLU A 166 16.94 -8.12 -12.12
CA GLU A 166 15.93 -7.61 -13.06
C GLU A 166 15.89 -8.45 -14.35
N ARG A 167 17.05 -8.85 -14.89
CA ARG A 167 17.12 -9.76 -16.05
C ARG A 167 16.51 -11.13 -15.76
N VAL A 168 16.85 -11.73 -14.61
CA VAL A 168 16.31 -13.04 -14.21
C VAL A 168 14.79 -12.94 -14.00
N SER A 169 14.33 -11.88 -13.33
CA SER A 169 12.91 -11.63 -13.08
C SER A 169 12.11 -11.45 -14.37
N SER A 170 12.64 -10.68 -15.32
CA SER A 170 12.02 -10.46 -16.63
C SER A 170 11.95 -11.76 -17.43
N PHE A 171 13.03 -12.54 -17.45
CA PHE A 171 13.03 -13.83 -18.13
C PHE A 171 11.94 -14.76 -17.59
N LEU A 172 11.84 -14.85 -16.26
CA LEU A 172 10.89 -15.70 -15.57
C LEU A 172 9.45 -15.25 -15.79
N GLY A 173 9.14 -13.97 -15.58
CA GLY A 173 7.77 -13.43 -15.70
C GLY A 173 7.21 -13.55 -17.11
N GLU A 174 7.99 -13.18 -18.14
CA GLU A 174 7.57 -13.27 -19.55
C GLU A 174 7.28 -14.70 -20.03
N ARG A 175 7.84 -15.71 -19.36
CA ARG A 175 7.79 -17.12 -19.77
C ARG A 175 7.26 -18.02 -18.67
N PHE A 176 6.51 -17.46 -17.72
CA PHE A 176 6.13 -18.18 -16.51
C PHE A 176 5.34 -19.46 -16.80
N ALA A 177 4.45 -19.45 -17.79
CA ALA A 177 3.68 -20.63 -18.18
C ALA A 177 4.55 -21.87 -18.52
N ALA A 178 5.72 -21.67 -19.14
CA ALA A 178 6.66 -22.75 -19.43
C ALA A 178 7.60 -23.07 -18.25
N LEU A 179 7.78 -22.10 -17.34
CA LEU A 179 8.75 -22.16 -16.24
C LEU A 179 8.13 -22.53 -14.89
N GLU A 180 6.81 -22.49 -14.74
CA GLU A 180 6.08 -22.70 -13.47
C GLU A 180 6.54 -23.97 -12.76
N GLY A 181 6.57 -25.11 -13.46
CA GLY A 181 6.99 -26.38 -12.87
C GLY A 181 8.44 -26.40 -12.41
N LEU A 182 9.34 -25.69 -13.10
CA LEU A 182 10.73 -25.51 -12.65
C LEU A 182 10.80 -24.55 -11.46
N TYR A 183 10.08 -23.43 -11.52
CA TYR A 183 10.01 -22.43 -10.46
C TYR A 183 9.58 -23.05 -9.14
N GLU A 184 8.57 -23.92 -9.14
CA GLU A 184 8.16 -24.66 -7.94
C GLU A 184 9.28 -25.52 -7.35
N LYS A 185 10.11 -26.17 -8.19
CA LYS A 185 11.28 -26.91 -7.70
C LYS A 185 12.34 -25.99 -7.10
N LEU A 186 12.58 -24.83 -7.72
CA LEU A 186 13.52 -23.83 -7.20
C LEU A 186 13.04 -23.26 -5.85
N LYS A 187 11.76 -22.89 -5.76
CA LYS A 187 11.12 -22.38 -4.53
C LYS A 187 11.22 -23.39 -3.40
N VAL A 188 10.88 -24.65 -3.65
CA VAL A 188 10.99 -25.73 -2.66
C VAL A 188 12.45 -25.94 -2.22
N ALA A 189 13.40 -25.94 -3.16
CA ALA A 189 14.82 -26.11 -2.84
C ALA A 189 15.39 -24.93 -2.02
N ALA A 190 14.90 -23.71 -2.26
CA ALA A 190 15.26 -22.53 -1.48
C ALA A 190 14.72 -22.60 -0.04
N THR A 191 13.52 -23.15 0.17
CA THR A 191 12.88 -23.23 1.50
C THR A 191 13.38 -24.40 2.35
N LYS A 192 13.56 -25.61 1.76
CA LYS A 192 13.83 -26.84 2.53
C LYS A 192 15.29 -27.01 2.99
N GLY A 193 16.20 -26.13 2.56
CA GLY A 193 17.63 -26.29 2.78
C GLY A 193 18.24 -27.37 1.87
N GLY A 194 19.57 -27.33 1.67
CA GLY A 194 20.31 -28.27 0.80
C GLY A 194 20.44 -27.81 -0.66
N GLY A 195 19.42 -27.13 -1.19
CA GLY A 195 19.46 -26.44 -2.49
C GLY A 195 19.43 -27.37 -3.71
N GLU A 196 19.45 -28.68 -3.54
CA GLU A 196 19.38 -29.64 -4.64
C GLU A 196 17.95 -29.79 -5.15
N PHE A 197 17.82 -29.86 -6.47
CA PHE A 197 16.54 -30.11 -7.12
C PHE A 197 16.72 -30.94 -8.38
N GLN A 198 15.62 -31.58 -8.76
CA GLN A 198 15.48 -32.30 -10.01
C GLN A 198 14.10 -32.01 -10.60
N TYR A 199 14.05 -31.86 -11.92
CA TYR A 199 12.84 -31.49 -12.65
C TYR A 199 12.69 -32.34 -13.92
N SER A 200 11.56 -33.03 -14.02
CA SER A 200 11.24 -33.89 -15.17
C SER A 200 10.65 -33.05 -16.29
N LEU A 201 11.18 -33.23 -17.50
CA LEU A 201 10.72 -32.61 -18.75
C LEU A 201 10.08 -33.64 -19.68
N ALA A 202 9.67 -34.79 -19.15
CA ALA A 202 9.12 -35.89 -19.96
C ALA A 202 7.84 -35.48 -20.73
N SER A 203 7.00 -34.64 -20.13
CA SER A 203 5.76 -34.13 -20.73
C SER A 203 5.89 -32.75 -21.40
N ALA A 204 7.06 -32.11 -21.31
CA ALA A 204 7.28 -30.78 -21.86
C ALA A 204 7.38 -30.81 -23.39
N SER A 205 6.94 -29.73 -24.06
CA SER A 205 7.17 -29.57 -25.50
C SER A 205 8.66 -29.31 -25.79
N GLN A 206 9.09 -29.48 -27.05
CA GLN A 206 10.47 -29.16 -27.42
C GLN A 206 10.79 -27.67 -27.20
N ASN A 207 9.80 -26.80 -27.40
CA ASN A 207 9.91 -25.38 -27.12
C ASN A 207 10.10 -25.11 -25.62
N ASP A 208 9.30 -25.74 -24.76
CA ASP A 208 9.40 -25.56 -23.31
C ASP A 208 10.72 -26.12 -22.76
N ILE A 209 11.21 -27.24 -23.31
CA ILE A 209 12.55 -27.75 -22.99
C ILE A 209 13.60 -26.68 -23.30
N GLY A 210 13.51 -26.02 -24.47
CA GLY A 210 14.39 -24.92 -24.83
C GLY A 210 14.34 -23.77 -23.83
N ILE A 211 13.14 -23.31 -23.45
CA ILE A 211 12.93 -22.22 -22.50
C ILE A 211 13.48 -22.58 -21.11
N VAL A 212 13.15 -23.76 -20.59
CA VAL A 212 13.57 -24.21 -19.26
C VAL A 212 15.09 -24.37 -19.20
N THR A 213 15.70 -25.00 -20.21
CA THR A 213 17.15 -25.18 -20.24
C THR A 213 17.90 -23.86 -20.40
N GLN A 214 17.38 -22.93 -21.20
CA GLN A 214 17.92 -21.58 -21.31
C GLN A 214 17.83 -20.83 -19.97
N PHE A 215 16.71 -20.92 -19.25
CA PHE A 215 16.59 -20.28 -17.95
C PHE A 215 17.58 -20.86 -16.93
N CYS A 216 17.76 -22.18 -16.88
CA CYS A 216 18.78 -22.80 -16.04
C CYS A 216 20.20 -22.36 -16.40
N THR A 217 20.51 -22.17 -17.69
CA THR A 217 21.79 -21.60 -18.12
C THR A 217 21.96 -20.17 -17.59
N VAL A 218 20.95 -19.32 -17.73
CA VAL A 218 20.97 -17.95 -17.18
C VAL A 218 21.22 -17.99 -15.67
N LEU A 219 20.48 -18.82 -14.92
CA LEU A 219 20.69 -18.98 -13.48
C LEU A 219 22.11 -19.48 -13.14
N LYS A 220 22.71 -20.33 -13.99
CA LYS A 220 24.07 -20.81 -13.79
C LYS A 220 25.11 -19.70 -14.04
N GLU A 221 24.94 -18.92 -15.10
CA GLU A 221 25.82 -17.80 -15.47
C GLU A 221 25.75 -16.65 -14.46
N THR A 222 24.59 -16.41 -13.87
CA THR A 222 24.37 -15.34 -12.88
C THR A 222 24.71 -15.76 -11.45
N GLY A 223 25.20 -16.98 -11.23
CA GLY A 223 25.61 -17.47 -9.91
C GLY A 223 24.47 -17.96 -9.02
N PHE A 224 23.23 -18.02 -9.52
CA PHE A 224 22.09 -18.59 -8.79
C PHE A 224 22.23 -20.11 -8.59
N LEU A 225 22.88 -20.79 -9.54
CA LEU A 225 23.14 -22.23 -9.47
C LEU A 225 24.62 -22.54 -9.23
N LYS A 226 24.91 -23.32 -8.19
CA LYS A 226 26.20 -23.99 -8.01
C LYS A 226 26.45 -25.04 -9.08
N SER A 227 25.42 -25.79 -9.46
CA SER A 227 25.50 -26.78 -10.53
C SER A 227 24.21 -26.85 -11.34
N TYR A 228 24.35 -27.22 -12.62
CA TYR A 228 23.26 -27.44 -13.55
C TYR A 228 23.68 -28.49 -14.57
N THR A 229 22.82 -29.48 -14.82
CA THR A 229 23.01 -30.49 -15.87
C THR A 229 21.66 -30.90 -16.42
N TYR A 230 21.55 -30.96 -17.74
CA TYR A 230 20.40 -31.52 -18.44
C TYR A 230 20.75 -32.87 -19.05
N SER A 231 19.98 -33.91 -18.71
CA SER A 231 20.05 -35.24 -19.31
C SER A 231 19.00 -35.35 -20.41
N SER A 232 19.44 -35.34 -21.67
CA SER A 232 18.54 -35.53 -22.82
C SER A 232 17.92 -36.93 -22.83
N LYS A 233 18.69 -37.96 -22.46
CA LYS A 233 18.23 -39.35 -22.36
C LYS A 233 17.09 -39.52 -21.35
N GLN A 234 17.20 -38.87 -20.19
CA GLN A 234 16.18 -38.96 -19.12
C GLN A 234 15.15 -37.83 -19.19
N ARG A 235 15.33 -36.87 -20.12
CA ARG A 235 14.58 -35.61 -20.19
C ARG A 235 14.44 -34.99 -18.80
N ARG A 236 15.57 -34.78 -18.12
CA ARG A 236 15.58 -34.35 -16.72
C ARG A 236 16.68 -33.35 -16.44
N ILE A 237 16.35 -32.36 -15.62
CA ILE A 237 17.29 -31.38 -15.08
C ILE A 237 17.71 -31.82 -13.69
N TYR A 238 18.99 -31.65 -13.41
CA TYR A 238 19.62 -31.76 -12.11
C TYR A 238 20.32 -30.44 -11.81
N GLY A 239 20.10 -29.89 -10.62
CA GLY A 239 20.74 -28.64 -10.25
C GLY A 239 20.86 -28.45 -8.75
N ARG A 240 21.71 -27.50 -8.37
CA ARG A 240 21.90 -27.09 -6.99
C ARG A 240 21.95 -25.58 -6.87
N LEU A 241 21.10 -25.00 -6.03
CA LEU A 241 21.09 -23.58 -5.70
C LEU A 241 22.37 -23.15 -4.97
N THR A 242 22.78 -21.91 -5.18
CA THR A 242 23.73 -21.23 -4.33
C THR A 242 23.09 -20.91 -2.99
N ALA A 243 23.75 -21.32 -1.89
CA ALA A 243 23.21 -21.19 -0.54
C ALA A 243 23.44 -19.78 -0.01
N GLU A 244 22.54 -18.86 -0.34
CA GLU A 244 22.57 -17.46 0.10
C GLU A 244 21.17 -17.00 0.50
N GLY A 245 21.03 -16.36 1.67
CA GLY A 245 19.72 -15.92 2.17
C GLY A 245 18.99 -14.95 1.22
N ARG A 246 19.75 -14.09 0.53
CA ARG A 246 19.23 -13.18 -0.50
C ARG A 246 18.61 -13.94 -1.68
N MET A 247 19.24 -15.03 -2.09
CA MET A 247 18.76 -15.90 -3.17
C MET A 247 17.43 -16.56 -2.82
N ASN A 248 17.31 -17.00 -1.57
CA ASN A 248 16.07 -17.58 -1.08
C ASN A 248 14.94 -16.55 -1.12
N ASN A 249 15.15 -15.33 -0.62
CA ASN A 249 14.16 -14.26 -0.64
C ASN A 249 13.75 -13.88 -2.08
N PHE A 250 14.70 -13.88 -3.02
CA PHE A 250 14.39 -13.66 -4.43
C PHE A 250 13.44 -14.74 -4.97
N LEU A 251 13.76 -16.03 -4.77
CA LEU A 251 12.96 -17.14 -5.28
C LEU A 251 11.60 -17.28 -4.58
N THR A 252 11.48 -16.88 -3.32
CA THR A 252 10.22 -16.99 -2.56
C THR A 252 9.25 -15.83 -2.78
N GLY A 253 9.66 -14.73 -3.41
CA GLY A 253 8.76 -13.62 -3.74
C GLY A 253 9.40 -12.45 -4.48
N GLY A 254 10.65 -12.12 -4.14
CA GLY A 254 11.28 -10.88 -4.62
C GLY A 254 11.49 -10.77 -6.14
N TRP A 255 11.45 -11.90 -6.87
CA TRP A 255 11.47 -11.87 -8.34
C TRP A 255 10.18 -11.27 -8.93
N LEU A 256 9.03 -11.55 -8.32
CA LEU A 256 7.73 -11.09 -8.83
C LEU A 256 7.58 -9.59 -8.64
N GLU A 257 8.00 -9.07 -7.48
CA GLU A 257 8.08 -7.62 -7.19
C GLU A 257 8.94 -6.90 -8.24
N ARG A 258 10.11 -7.46 -8.58
CA ARG A 258 11.02 -6.91 -9.60
C ARG A 258 10.45 -6.98 -11.01
N TYR A 259 9.78 -8.09 -11.33
CA TYR A 259 9.09 -8.23 -12.60
C TYR A 259 8.00 -7.18 -12.74
N ALA A 260 7.12 -7.06 -11.73
CA ALA A 260 6.04 -6.09 -11.72
C ALA A 260 6.56 -4.64 -11.80
N LYS A 261 7.60 -4.30 -11.04
CA LYS A 261 8.31 -3.02 -11.15
C LYS A 261 8.78 -2.75 -12.59
N SER A 262 9.39 -3.73 -13.24
CA SER A 262 9.89 -3.59 -14.62
C SER A 262 8.75 -3.34 -15.62
N VAL A 263 7.63 -4.04 -15.48
CA VAL A 263 6.43 -3.84 -16.30
C VAL A 263 5.85 -2.45 -16.08
N VAL A 264 5.68 -2.01 -14.83
CA VAL A 264 5.18 -0.66 -14.49
C VAL A 264 6.11 0.43 -15.04
N GLN A 265 7.41 0.29 -14.82
CA GLN A 265 8.43 1.23 -15.28
C GLN A 265 8.39 1.35 -16.82
N LEU A 266 8.23 0.25 -17.54
CA LEU A 266 8.13 0.23 -18.99
C LEU A 266 6.82 0.88 -19.48
N ALA A 267 5.68 0.56 -18.85
CA ALA A 267 4.38 1.11 -19.19
C ALA A 267 4.33 2.65 -19.04
N LEU A 268 4.95 3.18 -17.98
CA LEU A 268 5.10 4.62 -17.74
C LEU A 268 6.03 5.27 -18.76
N ARG A 269 7.18 4.65 -19.06
CA ARG A 269 8.17 5.16 -20.04
C ARG A 269 7.61 5.20 -21.46
N ARG A 270 6.92 4.15 -21.90
CA ARG A 270 6.30 4.08 -23.24
C ARG A 270 5.31 5.22 -23.48
N ARG A 271 4.66 5.71 -22.41
CA ARG A 271 3.70 6.83 -22.46
C ARG A 271 4.34 8.19 -22.20
N ASN A 272 5.66 8.24 -21.97
CA ASN A 272 6.38 9.45 -21.59
C ASN A 272 5.73 10.19 -20.39
N LEU A 273 5.17 9.43 -19.45
CA LEU A 273 4.52 10.00 -18.27
C LEU A 273 5.58 10.43 -17.26
N PRO A 274 5.62 11.70 -16.82
CA PRO A 274 6.43 12.08 -15.68
C PRO A 274 6.01 11.29 -14.45
N HIS A 275 6.95 10.67 -13.75
CA HIS A 275 6.63 9.82 -12.61
C HIS A 275 7.75 9.78 -11.58
N ASP A 276 7.38 9.43 -10.35
CA ASP A 276 8.28 8.91 -9.33
C ASP A 276 7.86 7.47 -9.01
N LEU A 277 8.84 6.58 -8.82
CA LEU A 277 8.63 5.14 -8.64
C LEU A 277 9.55 4.63 -7.52
N LEU A 278 8.96 4.10 -6.46
CA LEU A 278 9.69 3.56 -5.31
C LEU A 278 9.35 2.09 -5.14
N ALA A 279 10.38 1.24 -5.12
CA ALA A 279 10.27 -0.17 -4.78
C ALA A 279 10.53 -0.38 -3.29
N ASN A 280 9.71 -1.24 -2.69
CA ASN A 280 9.75 -1.62 -1.28
C ASN A 280 9.84 -0.43 -0.29
N PRO A 281 9.14 0.70 -0.50
CA PRO A 281 9.09 1.76 0.51
C PRO A 281 8.44 1.29 1.80
N VAL A 282 8.94 1.79 2.93
CA VAL A 282 8.32 1.60 4.24
C VAL A 282 7.63 2.88 4.66
N LEU A 283 6.31 2.83 4.76
CA LEU A 283 5.47 3.87 5.35
C LEU A 283 5.60 3.83 6.86
N ILE A 284 5.72 5.00 7.47
CA ILE A 284 5.87 5.18 8.92
C ILE A 284 4.70 6.00 9.42
N TYR A 285 3.85 5.42 10.25
CA TYR A 285 2.69 6.08 10.81
C TYR A 285 3.08 6.92 12.05
N PRO A 286 2.30 7.95 12.41
CA PRO A 286 2.58 8.78 13.59
C PRO A 286 2.67 8.01 14.92
N ASN A 287 1.98 6.87 15.00
CA ASN A 287 2.02 5.96 16.16
C ASN A 287 3.28 5.07 16.19
N GLY A 288 4.14 5.14 15.18
CA GLY A 288 5.35 4.34 15.03
C GLY A 288 5.16 3.05 14.22
N ASP A 289 3.94 2.72 13.78
CA ASP A 289 3.70 1.55 12.96
C ASP A 289 4.40 1.66 11.61
N ARG A 290 4.84 0.51 11.08
CA ARG A 290 5.63 0.43 9.86
C ARG A 290 4.98 -0.54 8.89
N PHE A 291 4.80 -0.09 7.65
CA PHE A 291 4.17 -0.87 6.61
C PHE A 291 5.02 -0.80 5.35
N GLU A 292 5.55 -1.95 4.93
CA GLU A 292 6.20 -2.10 3.63
C GLU A 292 5.13 -2.25 2.55
N VAL A 293 5.37 -1.60 1.41
CA VAL A 293 4.56 -1.71 0.19
C VAL A 293 5.51 -2.12 -0.92
N ASP A 294 5.15 -3.10 -1.74
CA ASP A 294 6.06 -3.62 -2.76
C ASP A 294 6.43 -2.54 -3.81
N LEU A 295 5.46 -1.73 -4.23
CA LEU A 295 5.71 -0.66 -5.20
C LEU A 295 4.73 0.51 -5.05
N LEU A 296 5.26 1.73 -5.04
CA LEU A 296 4.50 2.97 -5.15
C LEU A 296 4.92 3.73 -6.42
N ALA A 297 3.95 4.10 -7.25
CA ALA A 297 4.19 4.88 -8.47
C ALA A 297 3.27 6.10 -8.51
N ARG A 298 3.84 7.29 -8.61
CA ARG A 298 3.05 8.54 -8.67
C ARG A 298 3.31 9.27 -9.98
N THR A 299 2.22 9.64 -10.63
CA THR A 299 2.17 10.48 -11.84
C THR A 299 1.37 11.77 -11.51
N PRO A 300 1.27 12.75 -12.42
CA PRO A 300 0.47 13.95 -12.17
C PRO A 300 -1.02 13.68 -11.89
N SER A 301 -1.57 12.55 -12.36
CA SER A 301 -3.01 12.24 -12.28
C SER A 301 -3.36 10.94 -11.56
N LYS A 302 -2.37 10.07 -11.30
CA LYS A 302 -2.57 8.74 -10.69
C LYS A 302 -1.54 8.51 -9.59
N PHE A 303 -1.96 7.85 -8.52
CA PHE A 303 -1.08 7.32 -7.49
C PHE A 303 -1.37 5.82 -7.34
N LEU A 304 -0.48 5.01 -7.90
CA LEU A 304 -0.60 3.56 -7.92
C LEU A 304 0.12 2.94 -6.73
N MET A 305 -0.52 1.96 -6.13
CA MET A 305 0.07 1.05 -5.14
C MET A 305 -0.01 -0.37 -5.70
N LEU A 306 1.12 -1.08 -5.68
CA LEU A 306 1.22 -2.46 -6.16
C LEU A 306 1.62 -3.39 -5.01
N GLU A 307 0.97 -4.55 -4.96
CA GLU A 307 1.27 -5.65 -4.03
C GLU A 307 1.39 -6.96 -4.81
N CYS A 308 2.47 -7.68 -4.60
CA CYS A 308 2.81 -8.93 -5.28
C CYS A 308 2.66 -10.11 -4.30
N LYS A 309 2.04 -11.19 -4.76
CA LYS A 309 1.91 -12.43 -3.98
C LYS A 309 2.17 -13.65 -4.85
N THR A 310 3.06 -14.52 -4.36
CA THR A 310 3.33 -15.85 -4.94
C THR A 310 2.52 -16.97 -4.26
N GLY A 311 1.55 -16.59 -3.41
CA GLY A 311 0.65 -17.47 -2.64
C GLY A 311 0.01 -16.72 -1.46
N ASN A 312 -1.01 -17.33 -0.81
CA ASN A 312 -1.67 -16.87 0.42
C ASN A 312 -2.00 -15.36 0.47
N TYR A 313 -2.86 -14.88 -0.44
CA TYR A 313 -3.16 -13.45 -0.57
C TYR A 313 -4.33 -12.96 0.32
N ASP A 314 -5.24 -13.85 0.74
CA ASP A 314 -6.52 -13.47 1.37
C ASP A 314 -6.35 -12.65 2.65
N VAL A 315 -5.35 -12.99 3.48
CA VAL A 315 -5.15 -12.38 4.81
C VAL A 315 -4.65 -10.92 4.73
N ALA A 316 -4.07 -10.53 3.59
CA ALA A 316 -3.41 -9.23 3.45
C ALA A 316 -4.30 -8.16 2.79
N LEU A 317 -5.43 -8.54 2.18
CA LEU A 317 -6.27 -7.64 1.37
C LEU A 317 -6.80 -6.45 2.16
N GLU A 318 -7.41 -6.69 3.32
CA GLU A 318 -7.93 -5.63 4.18
C GLU A 318 -6.84 -4.66 4.64
N ARG A 319 -5.64 -5.18 4.92
CA ARG A 319 -4.52 -4.36 5.40
C ARG A 319 -4.10 -3.36 4.34
N HIS A 320 -3.90 -3.80 3.10
CA HIS A 320 -3.51 -2.87 2.03
C HIS A 320 -4.65 -1.97 1.57
N GLN A 321 -5.90 -2.38 1.73
CA GLN A 321 -7.04 -1.48 1.54
C GLN A 321 -6.97 -0.28 2.48
N ARG A 322 -6.69 -0.51 3.76
CA ARG A 322 -6.53 0.56 4.76
C ARG A 322 -5.35 1.47 4.40
N ILE A 323 -4.21 0.90 4.03
CA ILE A 323 -3.04 1.68 3.59
C ILE A 323 -3.37 2.55 2.37
N ALA A 324 -4.06 1.98 1.37
CA ALA A 324 -4.50 2.74 0.20
C ALA A 324 -5.47 3.87 0.58
N GLN A 325 -6.40 3.64 1.51
CA GLN A 325 -7.29 4.67 2.03
C GLN A 325 -6.53 5.80 2.74
N ASP A 326 -5.54 5.47 3.56
CA ASP A 326 -4.68 6.45 4.26
C ASP A 326 -3.88 7.30 3.27
N LEU A 327 -3.38 6.68 2.20
CA LEU A 327 -2.72 7.35 1.07
C LEU A 327 -3.72 8.03 0.11
N ARG A 328 -5.03 7.89 0.32
CA ARG A 328 -6.11 8.38 -0.56
C ARG A 328 -5.96 7.88 -2.00
N ILE A 329 -5.47 6.65 -2.15
CA ILE A 329 -5.37 5.92 -3.41
C ILE A 329 -6.74 5.29 -3.69
N PRO A 330 -7.39 5.61 -4.85
CA PRO A 330 -8.63 4.95 -5.23
C PRO A 330 -8.45 3.43 -5.35
N ALA A 331 -9.46 2.65 -4.99
CA ALA A 331 -9.42 1.18 -5.02
C ALA A 331 -8.88 0.62 -6.36
N LYS A 332 -9.33 1.18 -7.50
CA LYS A 332 -8.85 0.78 -8.84
C LYS A 332 -7.35 1.00 -9.08
N GLN A 333 -6.70 1.88 -8.32
CA GLN A 333 -5.27 2.19 -8.40
C GLN A 333 -4.44 1.37 -7.38
N LEU A 334 -5.09 0.57 -6.54
CA LEU A 334 -4.46 -0.53 -5.80
C LEU A 334 -4.46 -1.77 -6.71
N ILE A 335 -3.26 -2.24 -7.06
CA ILE A 335 -3.04 -3.34 -8.00
C ILE A 335 -2.45 -4.53 -7.25
N TYR A 336 -3.13 -5.67 -7.30
CA TYR A 336 -2.62 -6.93 -6.78
C TYR A 336 -2.13 -7.83 -7.92
N VAL A 337 -0.85 -8.20 -7.87
CA VAL A 337 -0.24 -9.14 -8.80
C VAL A 337 -0.17 -10.52 -8.13
N LEU A 338 -1.07 -11.41 -8.54
CA LEU A 338 -1.20 -12.76 -8.01
C LEU A 338 -0.66 -13.78 -9.00
N LEU A 339 0.47 -14.42 -8.66
CA LEU A 339 1.16 -15.35 -9.55
C LEU A 339 0.31 -16.59 -9.86
N GLY A 340 0.17 -16.92 -11.14
CA GLY A 340 -0.45 -18.18 -11.59
C GLY A 340 -1.96 -18.30 -11.30
N ILE A 341 -2.60 -17.23 -10.80
CA ILE A 341 -4.04 -17.25 -10.51
C ILE A 341 -4.82 -17.11 -11.84
N PRO A 342 -5.81 -17.99 -12.11
CA PRO A 342 -6.63 -17.91 -13.31
C PRO A 342 -7.43 -16.61 -13.41
N GLU A 343 -7.60 -16.09 -14.63
CA GLU A 343 -8.29 -14.81 -14.88
C GLU A 343 -9.72 -14.79 -14.34
N GLN A 344 -10.45 -15.91 -14.39
CA GLN A 344 -11.80 -15.98 -13.81
C GLN A 344 -11.81 -15.67 -12.30
N VAL A 345 -10.80 -16.14 -11.57
CA VAL A 345 -10.67 -15.88 -10.13
C VAL A 345 -10.28 -14.43 -9.89
N LEU A 346 -9.44 -13.84 -10.75
CA LEU A 346 -9.08 -12.42 -10.66
C LEU A 346 -10.32 -11.52 -10.86
N ASP A 347 -11.21 -11.88 -11.78
CA ASP A 347 -12.45 -11.14 -12.04
C ASP A 347 -13.42 -11.21 -10.85
N GLU A 348 -13.54 -12.37 -10.21
CA GLU A 348 -14.31 -12.54 -8.96
C GLU A 348 -13.78 -11.64 -7.85
N LEU A 349 -12.45 -11.64 -7.63
CA LEU A 349 -11.79 -10.79 -6.64
C LEU A 349 -11.98 -9.30 -6.96
N LYS A 350 -11.89 -8.93 -8.24
CA LYS A 350 -12.12 -7.56 -8.70
C LYS A 350 -13.54 -7.08 -8.37
N ASN A 351 -14.55 -7.93 -8.58
CA ASN A 351 -15.94 -7.61 -8.23
C ASN A 351 -16.14 -7.49 -6.71
N GLN A 352 -15.46 -8.32 -5.93
CA GLN A 352 -15.57 -8.30 -4.47
C GLN A 352 -14.90 -7.07 -3.83
N TRP A 353 -13.70 -6.71 -4.27
CA TRP A 353 -12.87 -5.71 -3.59
C TRP A 353 -12.82 -4.36 -4.31
N GLY A 354 -13.13 -4.31 -5.60
CA GLY A 354 -12.98 -3.12 -6.44
C GLY A 354 -11.53 -2.72 -6.75
N PHE A 355 -10.55 -3.56 -6.36
CA PHE A 355 -9.14 -3.40 -6.72
C PHE A 355 -8.89 -3.82 -8.16
N THR A 356 -7.70 -3.50 -8.67
CA THR A 356 -7.21 -4.11 -9.89
C THR A 356 -6.47 -5.39 -9.53
N PHE A 357 -6.92 -6.54 -10.02
CA PHE A 357 -6.22 -7.81 -9.89
C PHE A 357 -5.61 -8.21 -11.23
N ALA A 358 -4.37 -8.66 -11.19
CA ALA A 358 -3.64 -9.14 -12.36
C ALA A 358 -2.80 -10.36 -11.99
N ASN A 359 -2.44 -11.15 -12.98
CA ASN A 359 -1.37 -12.15 -12.85
C ASN A 359 -0.17 -11.72 -13.72
N GLU A 360 0.83 -12.57 -13.82
CA GLU A 360 2.03 -12.30 -14.61
C GLU A 360 1.75 -12.09 -16.11
N LYS A 361 0.61 -12.56 -16.63
CA LYS A 361 0.21 -12.41 -18.03
C LYS A 361 -0.61 -11.14 -18.27
N THR A 362 -1.46 -10.77 -17.31
CA THR A 362 -2.45 -9.68 -17.49
C THR A 362 -2.01 -8.33 -16.94
N LEU A 363 -0.91 -8.26 -16.17
CA LEU A 363 -0.43 -7.03 -15.54
C LEU A 363 -0.24 -5.88 -16.53
N GLU A 364 0.42 -6.13 -17.66
CA GLU A 364 0.65 -5.10 -18.68
C GLU A 364 -0.68 -4.52 -19.19
N VAL A 365 -1.62 -5.40 -19.55
CA VAL A 365 -2.95 -5.03 -20.08
C VAL A 365 -3.75 -4.21 -19.06
N GLU A 366 -3.77 -4.60 -17.78
CA GLU A 366 -4.49 -3.84 -16.75
C GLU A 366 -3.83 -2.46 -16.51
N LEU A 367 -2.49 -2.37 -16.55
CA LEU A 367 -1.80 -1.08 -16.47
C LEU A 367 -2.13 -0.16 -17.64
N GLU A 368 -2.29 -0.69 -18.86
CA GLU A 368 -2.67 0.12 -20.02
C GLU A 368 -4.05 0.77 -19.85
N LYS A 369 -5.00 0.01 -19.29
CA LYS A 369 -6.35 0.49 -18.97
C LYS A 369 -6.36 1.51 -17.84
N LEU A 370 -5.44 1.42 -16.89
CA LEU A 370 -5.37 2.33 -15.73
C LEU A 370 -4.63 3.64 -16.03
N LEU A 371 -3.64 3.58 -16.92
CA LEU A 371 -2.81 4.73 -17.30
C LEU A 371 -3.38 5.53 -18.48
N THR A 372 -4.47 5.06 -19.08
CA THR A 372 -5.35 5.87 -19.92
C THR A 372 -6.25 6.77 -19.06
#